data_AF-A0A1B8Y8Z6-F1
#
_entry.id   AF-A0A1B8Y8Z6-F1
#
_cell.length_a   1.000
_cell.length_b   1.000
_cell.length_c   1.000
_cell.angle_alpha   90.00
_cell.angle_beta   90.00
_cell.angle_gamma   90.00
#
_symmetry.space_group_name_H-M   'P 1'
#
loop_
_entity.id
_entity.type
_entity.pdbx_description
1 polymer ?
#
loop_
_entity_poly.entity_id
_entity_poly.type
_entity_poly.pdbx_seq_one_letter_code
_entity_poly.pdbx_strand_id
1 'polypeptide(L)'
;LNGSYEALDGGSTAEALIDFSGGISEPIDLLGENFTSEEERKKLFKALLKAHSRASLISAAIRPTSGQSLEQVLASGLVIGHAYSVTSVRSITLRSGLLSLFRTHKLRLVRLQNPWGSGEWNGAWSDG
;
A
#
# COMPACT_ATOMS: atom_id res chain seq x y z
N LEU A 1 26.42 -4.95 -9.39
CA LEU A 1 25.62 -5.43 -8.24
C LEU A 1 24.92 -6.74 -8.56
N ASN A 2 24.19 -6.89 -9.67
CA ASN A 2 23.51 -8.16 -10.00
C ASN A 2 24.00 -8.86 -11.29
N GLY A 3 25.07 -8.38 -11.93
CA GLY A 3 25.71 -9.08 -13.07
C GLY A 3 24.98 -8.93 -14.42
N SER A 4 23.67 -9.18 -14.47
CA SER A 4 22.82 -9.02 -15.66
C SER A 4 21.40 -8.57 -15.30
N TYR A 5 20.60 -8.16 -16.29
CA TYR A 5 19.18 -7.84 -16.08
C TYR A 5 18.34 -9.06 -15.67
N GLU A 6 18.69 -10.24 -16.21
CA GLU A 6 18.02 -11.50 -15.88
C GLU A 6 18.19 -11.87 -14.40
N ALA A 7 19.32 -11.52 -13.80
CA ALA A 7 19.58 -11.75 -12.37
C ALA A 7 18.72 -10.88 -11.43
N LEU A 8 17.91 -9.95 -11.96
CA LEU A 8 16.90 -9.22 -11.19
C LEU A 8 15.57 -9.99 -11.12
N ASP A 9 15.40 -11.05 -11.91
CA ASP A 9 14.21 -11.89 -11.88
C ASP A 9 14.16 -12.66 -10.55
N GLY A 10 13.11 -12.43 -9.76
CA GLY A 10 12.96 -12.97 -8.41
C GLY A 10 13.40 -12.05 -7.26
N GLY A 11 13.92 -10.84 -7.53
CA GLY A 11 14.26 -9.87 -6.49
C GLY A 11 13.04 -9.33 -5.74
N SER A 12 13.15 -9.16 -4.42
CA SER A 12 12.05 -8.61 -3.59
C SER A 12 12.12 -7.09 -3.51
N THR A 13 10.95 -6.42 -3.49
CA THR A 13 10.87 -4.97 -3.24
C THR A 13 11.52 -4.59 -1.90
N ALA A 14 11.45 -5.48 -0.90
CA ALA A 14 12.07 -5.25 0.41
C ALA A 14 13.61 -5.14 0.32
N GLU A 15 14.24 -6.00 -0.47
CA GLU A 15 15.69 -6.01 -0.67
C GLU A 15 16.13 -4.78 -1.45
N ALA A 16 15.40 -4.42 -2.52
CA ALA A 16 15.66 -3.21 -3.27
C ALA A 16 15.58 -1.94 -2.40
N LEU A 17 14.62 -1.87 -1.46
CA LEU A 17 14.51 -0.74 -0.53
C LEU A 17 15.70 -0.66 0.43
N ILE A 18 16.22 -1.80 0.90
CA ILE A 18 17.42 -1.86 1.73
C ILE A 18 18.63 -1.36 0.92
N ASP A 19 18.83 -1.90 -0.28
CA ASP A 19 19.96 -1.55 -1.15
C ASP A 19 19.98 -0.05 -1.50
N PHE A 20 18.81 0.56 -1.71
CA PHE A 20 18.71 1.98 -2.06
C PHE A 20 18.84 2.94 -0.88
N SER A 21 18.50 2.50 0.34
CA SER A 21 18.45 3.39 1.51
C SER A 21 19.51 3.11 2.57
N GLY A 22 20.16 1.95 2.53
CA GLY A 22 20.96 1.42 3.64
C GLY A 22 20.14 1.15 4.91
N GLY A 23 18.80 1.15 4.81
CA GLY A 23 17.87 1.01 5.92
C GLY A 23 17.52 -0.45 6.23
N ILE A 24 16.47 -0.61 7.04
CA ILE A 24 15.88 -1.92 7.39
C ILE A 24 14.48 -1.98 6.77
N SER A 25 14.15 -3.10 6.12
CA SER A 25 12.81 -3.37 5.61
C SER A 25 12.04 -4.29 6.56
N GLU A 26 10.78 -3.96 6.81
CA GLU A 26 9.84 -4.77 7.59
C GLU A 26 8.65 -5.16 6.69
N PRO A 27 8.55 -6.42 6.26
CA PRO A 27 7.40 -6.89 5.49
C PRO A 27 6.19 -7.11 6.41
N ILE A 28 5.02 -6.61 6.01
CA ILE A 28 3.76 -6.78 6.73
C ILE A 28 2.78 -7.53 5.84
N ASP A 29 2.34 -8.71 6.27
CA ASP A 29 1.29 -9.48 5.58
C ASP A 29 -0.10 -9.05 6.07
N LEU A 30 -0.87 -8.42 5.17
CA LEU A 30 -2.21 -7.94 5.47
C LEU A 30 -3.28 -9.05 5.51
N LEU A 31 -3.00 -10.23 4.92
CA LEU A 31 -3.93 -11.36 4.90
C LEU A 31 -3.79 -12.26 6.13
N GLY A 32 -2.71 -12.12 6.91
CA GLY A 32 -2.59 -12.80 8.20
C GLY A 32 -3.68 -12.36 9.17
N GLU A 33 -3.93 -13.15 10.22
CA GLU A 33 -5.02 -12.92 11.19
C GLU A 33 -4.90 -11.60 12.01
N ASN A 34 -3.82 -10.84 11.82
CA ASN A 34 -3.40 -9.71 12.64
C ASN A 34 -4.13 -8.37 12.35
N PHE A 35 -5.11 -8.31 11.44
CA PHE A 35 -5.81 -7.04 11.10
C PHE A 35 -7.35 -7.17 11.05
N THR A 36 -7.88 -8.23 11.64
CA THR A 36 -9.33 -8.48 11.70
C THR A 36 -10.03 -7.50 12.64
N SER A 37 -9.38 -7.09 13.73
CA SER A 37 -9.93 -6.12 14.68
C SER A 37 -9.74 -4.66 14.24
N GLU A 38 -10.63 -3.78 14.71
CA GLU A 38 -10.50 -2.34 14.42
C GLU A 38 -9.26 -1.72 15.09
N GLU A 39 -8.85 -2.25 16.24
CA GLU A 39 -7.70 -1.79 17.02
C GLU A 39 -6.39 -2.09 16.32
N GLU A 40 -6.24 -3.29 15.77
CA GLU A 40 -5.06 -3.67 14.98
C GLU A 40 -4.94 -2.81 13.72
N ARG A 41 -6.05 -2.60 13.00
CA ARG A 41 -6.06 -1.68 11.85
C ARG A 41 -5.68 -0.25 12.26
N LYS A 42 -6.09 0.21 13.45
CA LYS A 42 -5.65 1.51 14.03
C LYS A 42 -4.15 1.51 14.32
N LYS A 43 -3.61 0.41 14.86
CA LYS A 43 -2.18 0.26 15.19
C LYS A 43 -1.33 0.27 13.92
N LEU A 44 -1.72 -0.49 12.90
CA LEU A 44 -1.07 -0.49 11.58
C LEU A 44 -1.06 0.92 10.98
N PHE A 45 -2.21 1.59 10.95
CA PHE A 45 -2.30 2.93 10.40
C PHE A 45 -1.40 3.93 11.13
N LYS A 46 -1.31 3.85 12.46
CA LYS A 46 -0.37 4.66 13.25
C LYS A 46 1.09 4.36 12.91
N ALA A 47 1.44 3.09 12.67
CA ALA A 47 2.77 2.70 12.24
C ALA A 47 3.11 3.28 10.86
N LEU A 48 2.20 3.14 9.88
CA LEU A 48 2.34 3.72 8.55
C LEU A 48 2.48 5.25 8.59
N LEU A 49 1.67 5.92 9.40
CA LEU A 49 1.73 7.37 9.57
C LEU A 49 3.09 7.81 10.14
N LYS A 50 3.64 7.07 11.11
CA LYS A 50 4.95 7.33 11.72
C LYS A 50 6.10 7.04 10.76
N ALA A 51 6.01 5.98 9.97
CA ALA A 51 7.01 5.65 8.95
C ALA A 51 7.03 6.74 7.87
N HIS A 52 5.86 7.13 7.35
CA HIS A 52 5.73 8.19 6.35
C HIS A 52 6.23 9.54 6.89
N SER A 53 5.91 9.91 8.13
CA SER A 53 6.39 11.17 8.73
C SER A 53 7.90 11.21 8.98
N ARG A 54 8.56 10.05 9.00
CA ARG A 54 10.02 9.90 9.11
C ARG A 54 10.70 9.71 7.75
N ALA A 55 9.97 9.96 6.66
CA ALA A 55 10.44 9.77 5.29
C ALA A 55 10.88 8.33 4.98
N SER A 56 10.35 7.34 5.70
CA SER A 56 10.53 5.93 5.34
C SER A 56 9.79 5.63 4.03
N LEU A 57 10.37 4.76 3.21
CA LEU A 57 9.75 4.28 1.99
C LEU A 57 8.74 3.18 2.33
N ILE A 58 7.56 3.25 1.73
CA ILE A 58 6.48 2.29 1.95
C ILE A 58 5.97 1.85 0.58
N SER A 59 5.96 0.53 0.36
CA SER A 59 5.39 -0.10 -0.82
C SER A 59 4.27 -1.06 -0.41
N ALA A 60 3.27 -1.20 -1.27
CA ALA A 60 2.17 -2.12 -1.08
C ALA A 60 1.96 -2.94 -2.37
N ALA A 61 1.70 -4.24 -2.24
CA ALA A 61 1.49 -5.11 -3.38
C ALA A 61 0.40 -6.13 -3.07
N ILE A 62 -0.23 -6.66 -4.12
CA ILE A 62 -1.19 -7.77 -4.03
C ILE A 62 -0.44 -9.04 -4.40
N ARG A 63 -0.26 -9.96 -3.45
CA ARG A 63 0.40 -11.24 -3.72
C ARG A 63 -0.51 -12.13 -4.58
N PRO A 64 -0.02 -12.74 -5.67
CA PRO A 64 -0.80 -13.72 -6.42
C PRO A 64 -1.09 -14.95 -5.55
N THR A 65 -2.32 -15.44 -5.60
CA THR A 65 -2.70 -16.73 -5.02
C THR A 65 -2.73 -17.82 -6.09
N SER A 66 -2.75 -19.09 -5.67
CA SER A 66 -2.73 -20.24 -6.58
C SER A 66 -3.83 -20.15 -7.64
N GLY A 67 -3.42 -20.18 -8.91
CA GLY A 67 -4.33 -20.10 -10.06
C GLY A 67 -4.61 -18.70 -10.59
N GLN A 68 -4.03 -17.65 -9.98
CA GLN A 68 -4.07 -16.29 -10.53
C GLN A 68 -2.85 -16.01 -11.40
N SER A 69 -3.06 -15.27 -12.48
CA SER A 69 -1.97 -14.79 -13.35
C SER A 69 -1.31 -13.55 -12.75
N LEU A 70 0.02 -13.48 -12.86
CA LEU A 70 0.74 -12.22 -12.63
C LEU A 70 0.22 -11.15 -13.58
N GLU A 71 0.23 -9.90 -13.13
CA GLU A 71 -0.19 -8.72 -13.90
C GLU A 71 -1.68 -8.71 -14.30
N GLN A 72 -2.51 -9.57 -13.69
CA GLN A 72 -3.95 -9.53 -13.89
C GLN A 72 -4.56 -8.28 -13.21
N VAL A 73 -5.35 -7.53 -13.98
CA VAL A 73 -6.14 -6.38 -13.47
C VAL A 73 -7.41 -6.90 -12.79
N LEU A 74 -7.63 -6.49 -11.55
CA LEU A 74 -8.82 -6.78 -10.75
C LEU A 74 -9.98 -5.87 -11.15
N ALA A 75 -11.21 -6.25 -10.79
CA ALA A 75 -12.39 -5.40 -10.97
C ALA A 75 -12.27 -4.03 -10.26
N SER A 76 -11.41 -3.95 -9.24
CA SER A 76 -11.08 -2.70 -8.53
C SER A 76 -10.11 -1.78 -9.27
N GLY A 77 -9.58 -2.20 -10.42
CA GLY A 77 -8.53 -1.51 -11.17
C GLY A 77 -7.09 -1.77 -10.70
N LEU A 78 -6.91 -2.46 -9.57
CA LEU A 78 -5.58 -2.83 -9.06
C LEU A 78 -5.03 -4.08 -9.76
N VAL A 79 -3.70 -4.22 -9.78
CA VAL A 79 -2.99 -5.27 -10.51
C VAL A 79 -2.34 -6.26 -9.55
N ILE A 80 -2.54 -7.56 -9.79
CA ILE A 80 -1.93 -8.64 -9.01
C ILE A 80 -0.44 -8.75 -9.33
N GLY A 81 0.39 -8.95 -8.30
CA GLY A 81 1.85 -9.05 -8.43
C GLY A 81 2.53 -7.70 -8.64
N HIS A 82 1.77 -6.60 -8.60
CA HIS A 82 2.27 -5.26 -8.86
C HIS A 82 2.52 -4.48 -7.57
N ALA A 83 3.62 -3.74 -7.54
CA ALA A 83 4.02 -2.92 -6.41
C ALA A 83 3.61 -1.45 -6.61
N TYR A 84 2.89 -0.91 -5.64
CA TYR A 84 2.44 0.48 -5.58
C TYR A 84 3.22 1.24 -4.53
N SER A 85 3.65 2.46 -4.87
CA SER A 85 4.34 3.33 -3.92
C SER A 85 3.32 4.08 -3.07
N VAL A 86 3.47 4.05 -1.75
CA VAL A 86 2.67 4.90 -0.85
C VAL A 86 3.27 6.29 -0.82
N THR A 87 2.53 7.28 -1.33
CA THR A 87 3.01 8.67 -1.44
C THR A 87 2.49 9.57 -0.32
N SER A 88 1.42 9.18 0.36
CA SER A 88 0.88 9.94 1.50
C SER A 88 0.06 9.04 2.44
N VAL A 89 0.22 9.25 3.74
CA VAL A 89 -0.64 8.65 4.78
C VAL A 89 -1.23 9.78 5.62
N ARG A 90 -2.57 9.91 5.68
CA ARG A 90 -3.22 11.03 6.38
C ARG A 90 -4.45 10.62 7.16
N SER A 91 -4.57 11.14 8.37
CA SER A 91 -5.84 11.16 9.11
C SER A 91 -6.53 12.50 8.87
N ILE A 92 -7.75 12.46 8.35
CA ILE A 92 -8.54 13.63 8.01
C ILE A 92 -9.68 13.76 9.01
N THR A 93 -9.75 14.88 9.70
CA THR A 93 -10.90 15.22 10.55
C THR A 93 -12.02 15.78 9.67
N LEU A 94 -13.17 15.12 9.68
CA LEU A 94 -14.35 15.54 8.95
C LEU A 94 -15.07 16.66 9.69
N ARG A 95 -15.55 17.65 8.93
CA ARG A 95 -16.41 18.72 9.48
C ARG A 95 -17.79 18.16 9.81
N SER A 96 -18.48 18.78 10.77
CA SER A 96 -19.78 18.32 11.30
C SER A 96 -20.83 18.03 10.22
N GLY A 97 -20.86 18.79 9.11
CA GLY A 97 -21.81 18.56 8.01
C GLY A 97 -21.60 17.26 7.22
N LEU A 98 -20.42 16.65 7.28
CA LEU A 98 -20.11 15.38 6.59
C LEU A 98 -20.36 14.15 7.47
N LEU A 99 -20.74 14.35 8.74
CA LEU A 99 -20.96 13.25 9.66
C LEU A 99 -22.17 12.38 9.28
N SER A 100 -23.22 13.00 8.74
CA SER A 100 -24.41 12.30 8.28
C SER A 100 -24.10 11.34 7.13
N LEU A 101 -23.09 11.66 6.31
CA LEU A 101 -22.68 10.85 5.17
C LEU A 101 -21.74 9.71 5.57
N PHE A 102 -20.75 9.97 6.43
CA PHE A 102 -19.67 9.01 6.72
C PHE A 102 -19.77 8.32 8.08
N ARG A 103 -20.68 8.77 8.96
CA ARG A 103 -20.88 8.24 10.33
C ARG A 103 -19.61 8.23 11.20
N THR A 104 -18.57 8.98 10.82
CA THR A 104 -17.30 9.10 11.54
C THR A 104 -16.80 10.54 11.50
N HIS A 105 -16.11 10.96 12.55
CA HIS A 105 -15.40 12.25 12.59
C HIS A 105 -14.01 12.19 11.98
N LYS A 106 -13.47 10.99 11.75
CA LYS A 106 -12.09 10.81 11.29
C LYS A 106 -12.02 9.74 10.20
N LEU A 107 -11.38 10.11 9.09
CA LEU A 107 -10.98 9.19 8.03
C LEU A 107 -9.48 8.93 8.12
N ARG A 108 -9.10 7.73 7.69
CA ARG A 108 -7.72 7.26 7.63
C ARG A 108 -7.48 6.84 6.19
N LEU A 109 -6.73 7.64 5.44
CA LEU A 109 -6.51 7.44 4.01
C LEU A 109 -5.02 7.21 3.73
N VAL A 110 -4.79 6.36 2.73
CA VAL A 110 -3.48 6.09 2.15
C VAL A 110 -3.58 6.44 0.66
N ARG A 111 -2.64 7.23 0.16
CA ARG A 111 -2.54 7.54 -1.27
C ARG A 111 -1.43 6.69 -1.87
N LEU A 112 -1.80 5.93 -2.88
CA LEU A 112 -0.93 5.04 -3.64
C LEU A 112 -0.60 5.69 -4.99
N GLN A 113 0.52 5.30 -5.59
CA GLN A 113 0.90 5.65 -6.95
C GLN A 113 1.21 4.37 -7.71
N ASN A 114 0.60 4.22 -8.88
CA ASN A 114 0.96 3.17 -9.83
C ASN A 114 2.21 3.62 -10.63
N PRO A 115 3.34 2.89 -10.55
CA PRO A 115 4.55 3.25 -11.30
C PRO A 115 4.39 3.16 -12.82
N TRP A 116 3.39 2.43 -13.33
CA TRP A 116 3.10 2.35 -14.78
C TRP A 116 2.40 3.60 -15.33
N GLY A 117 1.99 4.53 -14.47
CA GLY A 117 1.32 5.78 -14.89
C GLY A 117 -0.09 5.61 -15.45
N SER A 118 -0.66 4.40 -15.41
CA SER A 118 -2.05 4.11 -15.76
C SER A 118 -2.57 2.91 -14.96
N GLY A 119 -3.89 2.73 -14.87
CA GLY A 119 -4.52 1.66 -14.08
C GLY A 119 -4.63 2.03 -12.60
N GLU A 120 -5.70 2.73 -12.26
CA GLU A 120 -5.94 3.29 -10.92
C GLU A 120 -7.13 2.62 -10.22
N TRP A 121 -7.20 2.85 -8.91
CA TRP A 121 -8.31 2.40 -8.07
C TRP A 121 -9.62 3.07 -8.47
N ASN A 122 -10.68 2.29 -8.67
CA ASN A 122 -12.00 2.77 -9.11
C ASN A 122 -13.10 2.68 -8.02
N GLY A 123 -12.71 2.47 -6.76
CA GLY A 123 -13.66 2.38 -5.64
C GLY A 123 -13.72 3.66 -4.82
N ALA A 124 -14.20 3.56 -3.57
CA ALA A 124 -14.31 4.72 -2.69
C ALA A 124 -13.00 5.54 -2.62
N TRP A 125 -13.12 6.86 -2.76
CA TRP A 125 -12.01 7.83 -2.79
C TRP A 125 -11.16 7.82 -4.07
N SER A 126 -11.61 7.19 -5.15
CA SER A 126 -11.12 7.44 -6.51
C SER A 126 -11.44 8.88 -6.95
N ASP A 127 -10.84 9.29 -8.06
CA ASP A 127 -11.07 10.56 -8.73
C ASP A 127 -12.27 10.55 -9.70
N GLY A 128 -12.78 9.36 -10.06
CA GLY A 128 -13.96 9.16 -10.93
C GLY A 128 -14.70 7.86 -10.67
#